data_AF-A0A349TIT1-F1
#
_entry.id   AF-A0A349TIT1-F1
#
_cell.length_a   1.000
_cell.length_b   1.000
_cell.length_c   1.000
_cell.angle_alpha   90.00
_cell.angle_beta   90.00
_cell.angle_gamma   90.00
#
_symmetry.space_group_name_H-M   'P 1'
#
loop_
_entity.id
_entity.type
_entity.pdbx_description
1 polymer ?
#
loop_
_entity_poly.entity_id
_entity_poly.type
_entity_poly.pdbx_seq_one_letter_code
_entity_poly.pdbx_strand_id
1 'polypeptide(L)' 'SKMEGVVELAEEIFHAPVRIGAPHNVNGLADIVRNPIYSTGVGLLLYGLKQHQEQDGVDPKRDPQIHLVD' A
#
# COMPACT_ATOMS: atom_id res chain seq x y z
N SER A 1 0.41 16.16 -1.06
CA SER A 1 0.88 17.44 -1.60
C SER A 1 1.17 17.25 -3.08
N LYS A 2 0.73 18.17 -3.95
CA LYS A 2 1.10 18.17 -5.38
C LYS A 2 1.71 19.54 -5.66
N MET A 3 3.01 19.65 -5.44
CA MET A 3 3.79 20.82 -5.84
C MET A 3 4.16 20.63 -7.31
N GLU A 4 3.81 21.59 -8.15
CA GLU A 4 4.22 21.61 -9.56
C GLU A 4 5.74 21.76 -9.67
N GLY A 5 6.38 21.09 -10.63
CA GLY A 5 7.83 21.17 -10.84
C GLY A 5 8.69 20.35 -9.86
N VAL A 6 8.09 19.68 -8.86
CA VAL A 6 8.85 18.98 -7.82
C VAL A 6 9.56 17.73 -8.32
N VAL A 7 9.03 17.08 -9.36
CA VAL A 7 9.64 15.88 -9.93
C VAL A 7 10.84 16.29 -10.76
N GLU A 8 10.65 17.27 -11.63
CA GLU A 8 11.66 17.82 -12.54
C GLU A 8 12.88 18.31 -11.76
N LEU A 9 12.66 19.08 -10.67
CA LEU A 9 13.74 19.53 -9.80
C LEU A 9 14.48 18.36 -9.14
N ALA A 10 13.75 17.34 -8.68
CA ALA A 10 14.37 16.18 -8.06
C ALA A 10 15.20 15.37 -9.06
N GLU A 11 14.74 15.21 -10.30
CA GLU A 11 15.50 14.56 -11.36
C GLU A 11 16.79 15.30 -11.69
N GLU A 12 16.76 16.64 -11.75
CA GLU A 12 17.94 17.49 -11.95
C GLU A 12 18.98 17.29 -10.83
N ILE A 13 18.55 17.27 -9.57
CA ILE A 13 19.45 17.11 -8.42
C ILE A 13 20.04 15.70 -8.37
N PHE A 14 19.18 14.68 -8.48
CA PHE A 14 19.57 13.29 -8.24
C PHE A 14 20.18 12.58 -9.45
N HIS A 15 20.10 13.16 -10.65
CA HIS A 15 20.58 12.55 -11.89
C HIS A 15 20.02 11.12 -12.11
N ALA A 16 18.79 10.90 -11.66
CA ALA A 16 18.13 9.60 -11.68
C ALA A 16 16.61 9.79 -11.88
N PRO A 17 15.89 8.78 -12.42
CA PRO A 17 14.44 8.86 -12.59
C PRO A 17 13.72 9.06 -11.25
N VAL A 18 12.79 10.02 -11.19
CA VAL A 18 11.97 10.30 -9.99
C VAL A 18 10.49 10.13 -10.31
N ARG A 19 9.71 9.67 -9.32
CA ARG A 19 8.26 9.53 -9.43
C ARG A 19 7.56 9.90 -8.15
N ILE A 20 6.34 10.43 -8.27
CA ILE A 20 5.46 10.65 -7.13
C ILE A 20 4.89 9.32 -6.65
N GLY A 21 5.11 8.99 -5.37
CA GLY A 21 4.53 7.82 -4.73
C GLY A 21 3.07 8.03 -4.34
N ALA A 22 2.24 7.00 -4.55
CA ALA A 22 0.86 6.92 -4.08
C ALA A 22 0.62 5.56 -3.38
N PRO A 23 -0.40 5.45 -2.51
CA PRO A 23 -0.76 4.17 -1.91
C PRO A 23 -1.04 3.09 -2.97
N HIS A 24 -0.65 1.86 -2.67
CA HIS A 24 -0.88 0.67 -3.49
C HIS A 24 -1.36 -0.49 -2.60
N ASN A 25 -1.83 -1.58 -3.20
CA ASN A 25 -2.36 -2.78 -2.52
C ASN A 25 -3.57 -2.50 -1.62
N VAL A 26 -4.46 -1.60 -2.06
CA VAL A 26 -5.75 -1.34 -1.40
C VAL A 26 -6.88 -1.78 -2.32
N ASN A 27 -7.77 -2.64 -1.83
CA ASN A 27 -8.96 -3.09 -2.55
C ASN A 27 -10.19 -2.27 -2.13
N GLY A 28 -11.18 -2.15 -3.03
CA GLY A 28 -12.42 -1.42 -2.79
C GLY A 28 -12.30 0.08 -3.03
N LEU A 29 -11.71 0.83 -2.08
CA LEU A 29 -11.60 2.30 -2.12
C LEU A 29 -10.44 2.81 -3.00
N ALA A 30 -9.93 1.97 -3.90
CA ALA A 30 -8.68 2.18 -4.63
C ALA A 30 -8.66 3.50 -5.41
N ASP A 31 -9.79 3.90 -6.00
CA ASP A 31 -9.87 5.10 -6.85
C ASP A 31 -9.78 6.41 -6.06
N ILE A 32 -10.20 6.42 -4.79
CA ILE A 32 -10.10 7.61 -3.93
C ILE A 32 -8.70 7.74 -3.36
N VAL A 33 -8.08 6.62 -2.98
CA VAL A 33 -6.79 6.61 -2.29
C VAL A 33 -5.59 6.69 -3.24
N ARG A 34 -5.80 6.69 -4.57
CA ARG A 34 -4.78 6.97 -5.60
C ARG A 34 -4.33 8.44 -5.61
N ASN A 35 -4.06 8.98 -4.44
CA ASN A 35 -3.56 10.32 -4.21
C ASN A 35 -2.45 10.28 -3.15
N PRO A 36 -1.26 10.87 -3.42
CA PRO A 36 -0.13 10.89 -2.48
C PRO A 36 -0.45 11.42 -1.08
N ILE A 37 -1.53 12.20 -0.92
CA ILE A 37 -1.98 12.69 0.40
C ILE A 37 -2.34 11.55 1.36
N TYR A 38 -2.69 10.36 0.85
CA TYR A 38 -3.09 9.21 1.66
C TYR A 38 -1.94 8.22 1.95
N SER A 39 -0.74 8.43 1.40
CA SER A 39 0.40 7.49 1.48
C SER A 39 0.74 7.07 2.90
N THR A 40 0.84 8.03 3.82
CA THR A 40 1.21 7.73 5.21
C THR A 40 0.10 7.00 5.96
N GLY A 41 -1.13 7.50 5.89
CA GLY A 41 -2.27 6.91 6.59
C GLY A 41 -2.54 5.48 6.14
N VAL A 42 -2.58 5.25 4.81
CA VAL A 42 -2.74 3.91 4.25
C VAL A 42 -1.57 3.00 4.64
N GLY A 43 -0.33 3.50 4.57
CA GLY A 43 0.85 2.72 4.96
C GLY A 43 0.81 2.25 6.41
N LEU A 44 0.37 3.13 7.33
CA LEU A 44 0.23 2.79 8.75
C LEU A 44 -0.86 1.72 8.99
N LEU A 45 -2.00 1.82 8.29
CA LEU A 45 -3.06 0.82 8.40
C LEU A 45 -2.61 -0.55 7.87
N LEU A 46 -1.94 -0.57 6.71
CA LEU A 46 -1.38 -1.81 6.15
C LEU A 46 -0.31 -2.42 7.08
N TYR A 47 0.52 -1.58 7.69
CA TYR A 47 1.52 -2.01 8.67
C TYR A 47 0.86 -2.63 9.91
N GLY A 48 -0.13 -1.97 10.49
CA GLY A 48 -0.89 -2.49 11.64
C GLY A 48 -1.62 -3.79 11.32
N LEU A 49 -2.23 -3.89 10.13
CA LEU A 49 -2.87 -5.11 9.65
C LEU A 49 -1.87 -6.28 9.55
N LYS A 50 -0.68 -6.03 8.98
CA LYS A 50 0.39 -7.04 8.89
C LYS A 50 0.79 -7.54 10.28
N GLN A 51 0.99 -6.63 11.22
CA GLN A 51 1.36 -6.99 12.60
C GLN A 51 0.25 -7.79 13.29
N HIS A 52 -1.02 -7.43 13.08
CA HIS A 52 -2.17 -8.17 13.62
C HIS A 52 -2.24 -9.60 13.07
N GLN A 53 -2.02 -9.78 11.76
CA GLN A 53 -1.98 -11.10 11.12
C GLN A 53 -0.81 -11.96 11.62
N GLU A 54 0.36 -11.36 11.81
CA GLU A 54 1.55 -12.02 12.37
C GLU A 54 1.33 -12.46 13.83
N GLN A 55 0.62 -11.66 14.63
CA GLN A 55 0.29 -11.99 16.03
C GLN A 55 -0.79 -13.07 16.14
N ASP A 56 -1.81 -13.04 15.28
CA ASP A 56 -2.94 -13.99 15.36
C ASP A 56 -2.64 -15.33 14.70
N GLY A 57 -1.45 -15.51 14.10
CA GLY A 57 -1.11 -16.73 13.35
C GLY A 57 -2.04 -16.99 12.17
N VAL A 58 -2.71 -15.94 11.66
CA VAL A 58 -3.63 -16.04 10.54
C VAL A 58 -2.81 -16.13 9.26
N ASP A 59 -2.62 -17.35 8.77
CA ASP A 59 -2.04 -17.59 7.45
C ASP A 59 -3.00 -17.09 6.36
N PRO A 60 -2.63 -16.04 5.59
CA PRO A 60 -3.49 -15.48 4.55
C PRO A 60 -3.68 -16.43 3.35
N LYS A 61 -3.03 -17.61 3.32
CA LYS A 61 -3.11 -18.60 2.24
C LYS A 61 -3.91 -19.87 2.58
N ARG A 62 -4.72 -19.88 3.64
CA ARG A 62 -5.65 -21.00 3.87
C ARG A 62 -6.83 -20.92 2.92
N ASP A 63 -6.73 -21.59 1.77
CA ASP A 63 -7.92 -22.09 1.07
C ASP A 63 -8.71 -22.95 2.07
N PRO A 64 -10.03 -22.73 2.25
CA PRO A 64 -10.84 -23.61 3.06
C PRO A 64 -10.98 -24.94 2.32
N GLN A 65 -10.07 -25.88 2.57
CA GLN A 65 -10.32 -27.29 2.30
C GLN A 65 -11.45 -27.73 3.23
N ILE A 66 -12.68 -27.58 2.75
CA ILE A 66 -13.86 -28.22 3.31
C ILE A 66 -13.67 -29.72 3.05
N HIS A 67 -13.06 -30.41 4.00
CA HIS A 67 -13.17 -31.85 4.11
C HIS A 67 -14.59 -32.14 4.63
N LEU A 68 -15.50 -32.41 3.69
CA LEU A 68 -16.76 -33.08 4.00
C LEU A 68 -16.40 -34.51 4.42
N VAL A 69 -16.64 -34.85 5.68
CA VAL A 69 -16.68 -36.24 6.14
C VAL A 69 -18.14 -36.58 6.43
N ASP A 70 -18.61 -37.64 5.78
CA ASP A 70 -19.97 -38.21 5.83
C ASP A 70 -20.43 -38.59 7.25
#